data_AF-A0A9Q4MGE5-F1
#
_entry.id   AF-A0A9Q4MGE5-F1
#
_cell.length_a   1.000
_cell.length_b   1.000
_cell.length_c   1.000
_cell.angle_alpha   90.00
_cell.angle_beta   90.00
_cell.angle_gamma   90.00
#
_symmetry.space_group_name_H-M   'P 1'
#
loop_
_entity.id
_entity.type
_entity.pdbx_description
1 polymer ?
#
loop_
_entity_poly.entity_id
_entity_poly.type
_entity_poly.pdbx_seq_one_letter_code
_entity_poly.pdbx_strand_id
1 'polypeptide(L)' 'SNKILALRDLTRREVAGDLPSVRQMGAMHHNTIVEKLIPIRGIGRWTGEMMLMFRLGGPEVLPGDDLGVRKGSQRVDSL' A
#
# COMPACT_ATOMS: atom_id res chain seq x y z
N SER A 1 -6.33 3.58 20.81
CA SER A 1 -6.74 3.93 19.42
C SER A 1 -6.30 2.84 18.45
N ASN A 2 -7.10 2.55 17.42
CA ASN A 2 -6.76 1.55 16.39
C ASN A 2 -5.43 1.83 15.68
N LYS A 3 -5.07 3.12 15.50
CA LYS A 3 -3.78 3.52 14.91
C LYS A 3 -2.57 3.09 15.76
N ILE A 4 -2.68 3.14 17.09
CA ILE A 4 -1.62 2.70 18.00
C ILE A 4 -1.41 1.17 17.88
N LEU A 5 -2.51 0.42 17.75
CA LEU A 5 -2.44 -1.03 17.59
C LEU A 5 -1.84 -1.42 16.23
N ALA A 6 -2.16 -0.68 15.16
CA ALA A 6 -1.54 -0.84 13.85
C ALA A 6 -0.01 -0.61 13.90
N LEU A 7 0.41 0.49 14.53
CA LEU A 7 1.83 0.80 14.68
C LEU A 7 2.58 -0.27 15.47
N ARG A 8 2.00 -0.76 16.58
CA ARG A 8 2.59 -1.84 17.39
C ARG A 8 2.75 -3.14 16.60
N ASP A 9 1.75 -3.51 15.80
CA ASP A 9 1.81 -4.70 14.96
C ASP A 9 2.92 -4.58 13.90
N LEU A 10 2.96 -3.43 13.21
CA LEU A 10 4.01 -3.13 12.22
C LEU A 10 5.41 -3.28 12.83
N THR A 11 5.66 -2.63 13.97
CA THR A 11 6.97 -2.69 14.63
C THR A 11 7.33 -4.11 15.09
N ARG A 12 6.35 -4.89 15.55
CA ARG A 12 6.58 -6.27 15.98
C ARG A 12 7.01 -7.15 14.80
N ARG A 13 6.34 -7.03 13.66
CA ARG A 13 6.63 -7.79 12.44
C ARG A 13 7.99 -7.41 11.84
N GLU A 14 8.35 -6.13 11.89
CA GLU A 14 9.69 -5.66 11.50
C GLU A 14 10.77 -6.30 12.37
N VAL A 15 10.63 -6.28 13.70
CA VAL A 15 11.58 -6.89 14.63
C VAL A 15 11.67 -8.41 14.46
N ALA A 16 10.57 -9.07 14.11
CA ALA A 16 10.55 -10.50 13.81
C ALA A 16 11.21 -10.87 12.46
N GLY A 17 11.47 -9.88 11.59
CA GLY A 17 12.00 -10.11 10.24
C GLY A 17 10.94 -10.59 9.25
N ASP A 18 9.66 -10.42 9.56
CA ASP A 18 8.54 -10.85 8.71
C ASP A 18 8.33 -9.94 7.48
N LEU A 19 8.93 -8.76 7.51
CA LEU A 19 8.76 -7.73 6.48
C LEU A 19 9.99 -7.65 5.58
N PRO A 20 9.80 -7.56 4.25
CA PRO A 20 10.90 -7.25 3.35
C PRO A 20 11.40 -5.82 3.63
N SER A 21 12.71 -5.62 3.58
CA SER A 21 13.30 -4.28 3.57
C SER A 21 12.84 -3.48 2.33
N VAL A 22 12.90 -2.15 2.41
CA VAL A 22 12.58 -1.26 1.27
C VAL A 22 13.39 -1.62 0.02
N ARG A 23 14.65 -2.03 0.19
CA ARG A 23 15.51 -2.49 -0.91
C ARG A 23 15.00 -3.79 -1.53
N GLN A 24 14.60 -4.77 -0.71
CA GLN A 24 14.02 -6.02 -1.21
C GLN A 24 12.71 -5.74 -1.95
N MET A 25 11.85 -4.88 -1.41
CA MET A 25 10.61 -4.47 -2.05
C MET A 25 10.84 -3.83 -3.42
N GLY A 26 11.92 -3.06 -3.61
CA GLY A 26 12.25 -2.47 -4.92
C GLY A 26 12.53 -3.48 -6.05
N ALA A 27 12.80 -4.75 -5.71
CA ALA A 27 12.99 -5.84 -6.68
C ALA A 27 11.78 -6.79 -6.77
N MET A 28 10.69 -6.50 -6.05
CA MET A 28 9.51 -7.34 -5.99
C MET A 28 8.40 -6.83 -6.92
N HIS A 29 7.56 -7.73 -7.38
CA HIS A 29 6.35 -7.36 -8.09
C HIS A 29 5.37 -6.62 -7.15
N HIS A 30 4.71 -5.57 -7.65
CA HIS A 30 3.81 -4.71 -6.87
C HIS A 30 2.75 -5.50 -6.10
N ASN A 31 2.06 -6.45 -6.74
CA ASN A 31 1.04 -7.26 -6.07
C ASN A 31 1.61 -8.07 -4.89
N THR A 32 2.84 -8.59 -5.03
CA THR A 32 3.49 -9.35 -3.96
C THR A 32 3.82 -8.46 -2.76
N ILE A 33 4.21 -7.21 -2.99
CA ILE A 33 4.43 -6.23 -1.92
C ILE A 33 3.12 -5.96 -1.20
N VAL A 34 2.04 -5.65 -1.94
CA VAL A 34 0.71 -5.39 -1.35
C VAL A 34 0.23 -6.58 -0.51
N GLU A 35 0.33 -7.80 -1.04
CA GLU A 35 -0.05 -9.03 -0.34
C GLU A 35 0.76 -9.25 0.95
N LYS A 36 2.04 -8.88 0.97
CA LYS A 36 2.88 -8.95 2.18
C LYS A 36 2.51 -7.89 3.22
N LEU A 37 1.92 -6.77 2.81
CA LEU A 37 1.55 -5.68 3.72
C LEU A 37 0.14 -5.84 4.31
N ILE A 38 -0.80 -6.45 3.59
CA ILE A 38 -2.20 -6.67 4.02
C ILE A 38 -2.33 -7.36 5.40
N PRO A 39 -1.49 -8.35 5.77
CA PRO A 39 -1.57 -8.98 7.09
C PRO A 39 -1.28 -8.04 8.28
N ILE A 40 -0.69 -6.87 8.03
CA ILE A 40 -0.40 -5.87 9.06
C ILE A 40 -1.71 -5.20 9.47
N ARG A 41 -2.00 -5.17 10.77
CA ARG A 41 -3.21 -4.56 11.31
C ARG A 41 -3.36 -3.12 10.82
N GLY A 42 -4.51 -2.82 10.21
CA GLY A 42 -4.83 -1.47 9.73
C GLY A 42 -4.27 -1.12 8.37
N ILE A 43 -3.60 -2.07 7.68
CA ILE A 43 -3.18 -1.93 6.29
C ILE A 43 -4.13 -2.75 5.41
N GLY A 44 -4.89 -2.06 4.57
CA GLY A 44 -5.68 -2.67 3.49
C GLY A 44 -4.97 -2.52 2.15
N ARG A 45 -5.57 -3.09 1.09
CA ARG A 45 -5.08 -2.98 -0.30
C ARG A 45 -4.77 -1.54 -0.69
N TRP A 46 -5.72 -0.62 -0.48
CA TRP A 46 -5.55 0.80 -0.81
C TRP A 46 -4.31 1.39 -0.11
N THR A 47 -4.12 1.15 1.19
CA THR A 47 -2.94 1.64 1.92
C THR A 47 -1.63 1.06 1.37
N GLY A 48 -1.63 -0.22 0.98
CA GLY A 48 -0.48 -0.86 0.33
C GLY A 48 -0.16 -0.23 -1.03
N GLU A 49 -1.17 0.01 -1.85
CA GLU A 49 -1.05 0.66 -3.17
C GLU A 49 -0.57 2.12 -3.04
N MET A 50 -1.06 2.86 -2.05
CA MET A 50 -0.56 4.21 -1.73
C MET A 50 0.93 4.18 -1.37
N MET A 51 1.37 3.18 -0.62
CA MET A 51 2.79 3.02 -0.28
C MET A 51 3.63 2.75 -1.55
N LEU A 52 3.15 1.91 -2.47
CA LEU A 52 3.81 1.68 -3.75
C LEU A 52 3.99 2.98 -4.55
N MET A 53 2.92 3.77 -4.72
CA MET A 53 2.97 5.01 -5.49
C MET A 53 3.90 6.05 -4.86
N PHE A 54 3.72 6.35 -3.57
CA PHE A 54 4.39 7.48 -2.95
C PHE A 54 5.77 7.15 -2.36
N ARG A 55 6.05 5.90 -2.03
CA ARG A 55 7.30 5.49 -1.37
C ARG A 55 8.24 4.70 -2.27
N LEU A 56 7.70 3.84 -3.13
CA LEU A 56 8.50 3.03 -4.06
C LEU A 56 8.49 3.58 -5.49
N GLY A 57 7.69 4.61 -5.77
CA GLY A 57 7.64 5.28 -7.07
C GLY A 57 7.08 4.39 -8.17
N GLY A 58 6.23 3.41 -7.83
CA GLY A 58 5.68 2.44 -8.79
C GLY A 58 4.79 3.14 -9.82
N PRO A 59 5.21 3.27 -11.10
CA PRO A 59 4.46 4.03 -12.11
C PRO A 59 3.21 3.27 -12.60
N GLU A 60 3.11 1.98 -12.31
CA GLU A 60 2.03 1.11 -12.80
C GLU A 60 0.88 0.91 -11.81
N VAL A 61 0.78 1.73 -10.76
CA VAL A 61 -0.30 1.63 -9.77
C VAL A 61 -1.33 2.71 -10.05
N LEU A 62 -2.49 2.32 -10.60
CA LEU A 62 -3.68 3.17 -10.68
C LEU A 62 -4.65 2.75 -9.56
N PRO A 63 -4.95 3.61 -8.56
CA PRO A 63 -5.79 3.22 -7.44
C PRO A 63 -7.27 3.32 -7.82
N GLY A 64 -7.78 2.32 -8.55
CA GLY A 64 -9.16 2.31 -9.04
C GLY A 64 -10.24 2.35 -7.96
N ASP A 65 -9.93 1.88 -6.75
CA ASP A 65 -10.83 1.96 -5.59
C ASP A 65 -10.82 3.34 -4.91
N ASP A 66 -9.91 4.23 -5.29
CA ASP A 66 -9.84 5.58 -4.72
C ASP A 66 -11.01 6.44 -5.22
N LEU A 67 -11.78 6.99 -4.29
CA LEU A 67 -12.95 7.80 -4.60
C LEU A 67 -12.59 9.08 -5.37
N GLY A 68 -11.42 9.67 -5.09
CA GLY A 68 -10.93 10.84 -5.79
C GLY A 68 -10.60 10.52 -7.25
N VAL A 69 -9.88 9.43 -7.48
CA VAL A 69 -9.57 8.94 -8.85
C VAL A 69 -10.84 8.60 -9.62
N ARG A 70 -11.79 7.88 -9.01
CA ARG A 70 -13.07 7.55 -9.67
C ARG A 70 -13.86 8.80 -10.05
N LYS A 71 -13.96 9.78 -9.15
CA LYS A 71 -14.64 11.07 -9.43
C LYS A 71 -13.90 11.90 -10.49
N GLY A 72 -12.57 11.81 -10.54
CA GLY A 72 -11.75 12.42 -11.58
C GLY A 72 -12.02 11.80 -12.95
N SER A 73 -11.98 10.47 -13.04
CA SER A 73 -12.27 9.72 -14.27
C SER A 73 -13.65 10.06 -14.82
N GLN A 74 -14.68 10.04 -13.97
CA GLN A 74 -16.05 10.41 -14.37
C GLN A 74 -16.15 11.80 -15.02
N ARG A 75 -15.35 12.77 -14.58
CA ARG A 75 -15.33 14.11 -15.19
C ARG A 75 -14.63 14.12 -16.53
N VAL A 76 -13.54 13.37 -16.67
CA VAL A 76 -12.75 13.27 -17.91
C VAL A 76 -13.53 12.47 -18.97
N ASP A 77 -14.15 11.36 -18.59
CA ASP A 77 -14.93 10.50 -19.49
C ASP A 77 -16.22 11.19 -20.00
N SER A 78 -16.66 12.26 -19.34
CA SER A 78 -17.82 13.07 -19.73
C SER A 78 -17.49 14.27 -20.65
N LEU A 79 -16.21 14.46 -21.00
CA LEU A 79 -15.73 15.45 -21.98
C LEU A 79 -15.60 14.82 -23.38
#